data_AF-A0A6I7YW65-F1
#
_entry.id   AF-A0A6I7YW65-F1
#
_cell.length_a   1.000
_cell.length_b   1.000
_cell.length_c   1.000
_cell.angle_alpha   90.00
_cell.angle_beta   90.00
_cell.angle_gamma   90.00
#
_symmetry.space_group_name_H-M   'P 1'
#
loop_
_entity.id
_entity.type
_entity.pdbx_description
1 polymer ?
#
loop_
_entity_poly.entity_id
_entity_poly.type
_entity_poly.pdbx_seq_one_letter_code
_entity_poly.pdbx_strand_id
1 'polypeptide(L)'
;MTRRPGRATVPYLAGWLFADVLLVIVLVVLGGEQTPHDRTAARDPSPAAAPTRTARPTATPEPAPSPTSTRRAGAAGLDPATRSITVHTDADALVAGSKAAKADLERQVSDGIERFKGRTAAFVMVFGTVHGVGGAVDSGRSDAYATAVARLLPRTAPAFFPPYSEKIIRGYHDSSGDIGSGTARIELFFLLR
;
A
#
# COMPACT_ATOMS: atom_id res chain seq x y z
N MET A 1 -8.00 -59.39 -20.00
CA MET A 1 -7.75 -58.30 -20.97
C MET A 1 -7.54 -56.99 -20.22
N THR A 2 -6.53 -56.26 -20.63
CA THR A 2 -5.80 -55.15 -20.02
C THR A 2 -6.59 -53.84 -19.89
N ARG A 3 -6.47 -53.15 -18.74
CA ARG A 3 -6.75 -51.71 -18.59
C ARG A 3 -5.51 -50.90 -18.97
N ARG A 4 -5.70 -49.84 -19.76
CA ARG A 4 -4.83 -48.64 -19.77
C ARG A 4 -5.69 -47.39 -20.01
N PRO A 5 -5.87 -46.50 -19.02
CA PRO A 5 -6.30 -45.14 -19.28
C PRO A 5 -5.10 -44.31 -19.74
N GLY A 6 -5.23 -43.65 -20.89
CA GLY A 6 -4.24 -42.69 -21.40
C GLY A 6 -4.13 -41.49 -20.47
N ARG A 7 -2.89 -41.18 -20.06
CA ARG A 7 -2.56 -39.99 -19.27
C ARG A 7 -2.55 -38.80 -20.23
N ALA A 8 -3.43 -37.81 -20.00
CA ALA A 8 -3.40 -36.56 -20.74
C ALA A 8 -2.13 -35.78 -20.35
N THR A 9 -1.21 -35.63 -21.29
CA THR A 9 -0.02 -34.78 -21.14
C THR A 9 -0.46 -33.33 -21.29
N VAL A 10 -0.49 -32.59 -20.19
CA VAL A 10 -0.64 -31.12 -20.25
C VAL A 10 0.61 -30.58 -20.94
N PRO A 11 0.49 -29.80 -22.03
CA PRO A 11 1.66 -29.36 -22.78
C PRO A 11 2.48 -28.36 -21.97
N TYR A 12 3.76 -28.68 -21.77
CA TYR A 12 4.82 -27.83 -21.22
C TYR A 12 5.08 -26.53 -22.04
N LEU A 13 4.27 -26.26 -23.08
CA LEU A 13 4.36 -25.09 -23.95
C LEU A 13 4.04 -23.77 -23.21
N ALA A 14 3.23 -23.80 -22.14
CA ALA A 14 2.91 -22.59 -21.37
C ALA A 14 4.10 -22.03 -20.56
N GLY A 15 5.09 -22.87 -20.22
CA GLY A 15 6.25 -22.45 -19.42
C GLY A 15 7.25 -21.57 -20.19
N TRP A 16 7.43 -21.84 -21.49
CA TRP A 16 8.37 -21.08 -22.32
C TRP A 16 7.84 -19.68 -22.65
N LEU A 17 6.55 -19.58 -23.01
CA LEU A 17 5.89 -18.29 -23.24
C LEU A 17 5.87 -17.43 -21.97
N PHE A 18 5.61 -18.05 -20.82
CA PHE A 18 5.63 -17.35 -19.53
C PHE A 18 7.01 -16.75 -19.24
N ALA A 19 8.10 -17.49 -19.50
CA ALA A 19 9.45 -17.00 -19.28
C ALA A 19 9.80 -15.81 -20.18
N ASP A 20 9.38 -15.83 -21.46
CA ASP A 20 9.62 -14.73 -22.40
C ASP A 20 8.84 -13.47 -22.01
N VAL A 21 7.56 -13.63 -21.67
CA VAL A 21 6.74 -12.51 -21.18
C VAL A 21 7.29 -11.95 -19.86
N LEU A 22 7.72 -12.81 -18.93
CA LEU A 22 8.35 -12.38 -17.68
C LEU A 22 9.66 -11.61 -17.95
N LEU A 23 10.50 -12.10 -18.87
CA LEU A 23 11.75 -11.46 -19.24
C LEU A 23 11.52 -10.07 -19.86
N VAL A 24 10.55 -9.94 -20.77
CA VAL A 24 10.17 -8.66 -21.38
C VAL A 24 9.70 -7.69 -20.31
N ILE A 25 8.86 -8.14 -19.36
CA ILE A 25 8.40 -7.29 -18.24
C ILE A 25 9.58 -6.82 -17.39
N VAL A 26 10.52 -7.72 -17.04
CA VAL A 26 11.72 -7.38 -16.27
C VAL A 26 12.56 -6.34 -17.01
N LEU A 27 12.81 -6.52 -18.31
CA LEU A 27 13.57 -5.56 -19.12
C LEU A 27 12.90 -4.18 -19.21
N VAL A 28 11.57 -4.13 -19.34
CA VAL A 28 10.82 -2.86 -19.35
C VAL A 28 10.92 -2.14 -18.01
N VAL A 29 10.83 -2.88 -16.89
CA VAL A 29 10.96 -2.30 -15.55
C VAL A 29 12.37 -1.77 -15.30
N LEU A 30 13.41 -2.52 -15.66
CA LEU A 30 14.81 -2.10 -15.51
C LEU A 30 15.22 -0.99 -16.48
N GLY A 31 14.72 -1.01 -17.72
CA GLY A 31 15.02 0.02 -18.72
C GLY A 31 14.22 1.32 -18.55
N GLY A 32 13.12 1.28 -17.79
CA GLY A 32 12.27 2.43 -17.50
C GLY A 32 12.81 3.34 -16.38
N GLU A 33 13.85 2.94 -15.67
CA GLU A 33 14.59 3.77 -14.71
C GLU A 33 15.37 4.85 -15.48
N GLN A 34 14.66 5.89 -15.95
CA GLN A 34 15.29 7.12 -16.41
C GLN A 34 16.00 7.75 -15.21
N THR A 35 17.32 7.66 -15.18
CA THR A 35 18.13 8.45 -14.27
C THR A 35 17.81 9.92 -14.51
N PRO A 36 17.44 10.70 -13.48
CA PRO A 36 17.19 12.12 -13.63
C PRO A 36 18.51 12.89 -13.78
N HIS A 37 19.35 12.57 -14.77
CA HIS A 37 20.59 13.30 -15.04
C HIS A 37 20.92 13.58 -16.51
N ASP A 38 20.24 12.99 -17.50
CA ASP A 38 20.52 13.29 -18.91
C ASP A 38 19.68 14.44 -19.50
N ARG A 39 19.75 15.61 -18.84
CA ARG A 39 19.38 16.90 -19.44
C ARG A 39 20.45 17.95 -19.17
N THR A 40 21.67 17.71 -19.62
CA THR A 40 22.60 18.79 -20.01
C THR A 40 23.81 18.23 -20.74
N ALA A 41 23.87 18.43 -22.06
CA ALA A 41 25.02 19.04 -22.76
C ALA A 41 24.95 18.69 -24.25
N ALA A 42 24.60 19.69 -25.06
CA ALA A 42 24.90 19.70 -26.48
C ALA A 42 26.37 20.08 -26.71
N ARG A 43 26.95 19.53 -27.80
CA ARG A 43 28.01 20.06 -28.68
C ARG A 43 29.38 19.32 -28.70
N ASP A 44 29.49 18.36 -29.63
CA ASP A 44 30.49 18.13 -30.71
C ASP A 44 32.03 18.31 -30.53
N PRO A 45 32.89 17.67 -31.38
CA PRO A 45 34.04 16.86 -30.96
C PRO A 45 35.42 17.31 -31.50
N SER A 46 36.53 16.83 -30.92
CA SER A 46 37.83 16.65 -31.61
C SER A 46 38.87 15.88 -30.75
N PRO A 47 39.88 15.17 -31.32
CA PRO A 47 40.49 13.98 -30.73
C PRO A 47 41.98 14.11 -30.28
N ALA A 48 42.46 12.99 -29.70
CA ALA A 48 43.84 12.48 -29.63
C ALA A 48 44.68 12.75 -28.37
N ALA A 49 44.95 11.71 -27.58
CA ALA A 49 46.22 10.94 -27.60
C ALA A 49 46.27 9.90 -26.46
N ALA A 50 46.70 8.67 -26.77
CA ALA A 50 47.11 7.62 -25.84
C ALA A 50 48.66 7.56 -25.82
N PRO A 51 49.36 6.61 -25.15
CA PRO A 51 49.12 5.83 -23.92
C PRO A 51 50.34 5.84 -22.96
N THR A 52 50.20 5.52 -21.65
CA THR A 52 51.27 4.77 -20.94
C THR A 52 50.77 4.00 -19.71
N ARG A 53 51.27 2.77 -19.61
CA ARG A 53 51.01 1.70 -18.62
C ARG A 53 51.33 2.12 -17.18
N THR A 54 50.63 1.55 -16.21
CA THR A 54 51.16 0.61 -15.18
C THR A 54 49.98 0.13 -14.32
N ALA A 55 49.72 -1.18 -14.33
CA ALA A 55 48.76 -1.81 -13.43
C ALA A 55 49.32 -1.81 -12.00
N ARG A 56 48.61 -1.20 -11.06
CA ARG A 56 48.86 -1.32 -9.62
C ARG A 56 47.63 -2.00 -8.98
N PRO A 57 47.81 -3.05 -8.17
CA PRO A 57 46.69 -3.78 -7.60
C PRO A 57 46.07 -3.07 -6.39
N THR A 58 44.74 -3.14 -6.36
CA THR A 58 43.82 -3.20 -5.21
C THR A 58 43.72 -1.97 -4.29
N ALA A 59 42.63 -1.22 -4.47
CA ALA A 59 41.89 -0.61 -3.38
C ALA A 59 40.43 -1.04 -3.51
N THR A 60 39.95 -1.80 -2.52
CA THR A 60 38.52 -2.09 -2.32
C THR A 60 37.77 -0.76 -2.24
N PRO A 61 36.69 -0.53 -3.02
CA PRO A 61 35.86 0.64 -2.80
C PRO A 61 35.21 0.52 -1.42
N GLU A 62 35.54 1.49 -0.56
CA GLU A 62 34.84 1.74 0.69
C GLU A 62 33.34 1.86 0.41
N PRO A 63 32.45 1.21 1.17
CA PRO A 63 31.01 1.36 0.97
C PRO A 63 30.66 2.83 1.14
N ALA A 64 30.18 3.44 0.05
CA ALA A 64 29.71 4.81 0.06
C ALA A 64 28.70 4.99 1.21
N PRO A 65 28.78 6.08 1.98
CA PRO A 65 27.80 6.33 3.03
C PRO A 65 26.42 6.32 2.39
N SER A 66 25.52 5.47 2.93
CA SER A 66 24.11 5.51 2.55
C SER A 66 23.65 6.97 2.54
N PRO A 67 22.89 7.42 1.53
CA PRO A 67 22.36 8.77 1.53
C PRO A 67 21.53 8.93 2.79
N THR A 68 22.11 9.61 3.77
CA THR A 68 21.37 10.07 4.94
C THR A 68 20.37 11.03 4.35
N SER A 69 19.10 10.62 4.33
CA SER A 69 17.98 11.48 3.99
C SER A 69 18.09 12.71 4.88
N THR A 70 18.70 13.76 4.36
CA THR A 70 18.63 15.08 4.95
C THR A 70 17.19 15.52 4.72
N ARG A 71 16.34 15.19 5.71
CA ARG A 71 14.95 15.62 5.78
C ARG A 71 14.96 17.14 5.63
N ARG A 72 14.67 17.60 4.41
CA ARG A 72 14.55 19.01 4.09
C ARG A 72 13.40 19.52 4.94
N ALA A 73 13.68 20.46 5.85
CA ALA A 73 12.65 21.22 6.53
C ALA A 73 11.78 21.86 5.43
N GLY A 74 10.52 21.41 5.30
CA GLY A 74 9.62 21.75 4.20
C GLY A 74 9.27 20.60 3.25
N ALA A 75 9.66 19.36 3.52
CA ALA A 75 9.20 18.20 2.74
C ALA A 75 7.67 18.02 2.88
N ALA A 76 6.92 18.48 1.88
CA ALA A 76 5.51 18.13 1.71
C ALA A 76 5.42 16.60 1.50
N GLY A 77 4.97 15.87 2.52
CA GLY A 77 4.90 14.42 2.48
C GLY A 77 4.14 13.85 3.68
N LEU A 78 3.87 12.54 3.64
CA LEU A 78 3.24 11.82 4.74
C LEU A 78 4.31 11.38 5.76
N ASP A 79 3.94 11.46 7.04
CA ASP A 79 4.65 10.83 8.15
C ASP A 79 4.69 9.31 7.91
N PRO A 80 5.88 8.69 7.77
CA PRO A 80 5.98 7.26 7.49
C PRO A 80 5.53 6.40 8.67
N ALA A 81 5.40 6.98 9.88
CA ALA A 81 4.89 6.27 11.03
C ALA A 81 3.38 6.04 10.90
N THR A 82 3.01 4.82 10.48
CA THR A 82 1.61 4.39 10.46
C THR A 82 1.04 4.40 11.87
N ARG A 83 -0.09 5.06 12.06
CA ARG A 83 -0.88 5.01 13.29
C ARG A 83 -2.20 4.33 12.98
N SER A 84 -2.78 3.65 13.95
CA SER A 84 -4.07 2.99 13.76
C SER A 84 -4.98 3.19 14.96
N ILE A 85 -6.28 3.06 14.73
CA ILE A 85 -7.30 2.83 15.76
C ILE A 85 -8.12 1.63 15.32
N THR A 86 -8.69 0.91 16.28
CA THR A 86 -9.55 -0.25 16.00
C THR A 86 -10.90 0.02 16.62
N VAL A 87 -11.94 -0.26 15.84
CA VAL A 87 -13.34 -0.14 16.26
C VAL A 87 -14.05 -1.47 16.04
N HIS A 88 -15.03 -1.75 16.87
CA HIS A 88 -15.81 -2.98 16.80
C HIS A 88 -17.30 -2.63 16.84
N THR A 89 -18.03 -2.99 15.79
CA THR A 89 -19.48 -2.73 15.74
C THR A 89 -20.18 -3.79 14.90
N ASP A 90 -21.50 -3.89 15.06
CA ASP A 90 -22.33 -4.76 14.24
C ASP A 90 -22.29 -4.28 12.78
N ALA A 91 -21.61 -5.06 11.94
CA ALA A 91 -21.39 -4.74 10.54
C ALA A 91 -22.70 -4.67 9.74
N ASP A 92 -23.63 -5.58 9.99
CA ASP A 92 -24.91 -5.61 9.27
C ASP A 92 -25.78 -4.44 9.68
N ALA A 93 -25.85 -4.14 10.98
CA ALA A 93 -26.59 -3.00 11.49
C ALA A 93 -26.00 -1.67 10.96
N LEU A 94 -24.67 -1.56 10.88
CA LEU A 94 -24.01 -0.37 10.36
C LEU A 94 -24.30 -0.17 8.86
N VAL A 95 -24.16 -1.23 8.07
CA VAL A 95 -24.44 -1.22 6.61
C VAL A 95 -25.93 -0.93 6.35
N ALA A 96 -26.83 -1.49 7.16
CA ALA A 96 -28.27 -1.18 7.12
C ALA A 96 -28.59 0.25 7.59
N GLY A 97 -27.61 0.98 8.11
CA GLY A 97 -27.74 2.38 8.47
C GLY A 97 -28.34 2.64 9.86
N SER A 98 -28.31 1.64 10.74
CA SER A 98 -28.79 1.74 12.14
C SER A 98 -28.20 2.96 12.86
N LYS A 99 -29.08 3.74 13.50
CA LYS A 99 -28.66 4.90 14.30
C LYS A 99 -27.80 4.48 15.50
N ALA A 100 -28.13 3.35 16.13
CA ALA A 100 -27.39 2.84 17.27
C ALA A 100 -25.97 2.42 16.87
N ALA A 101 -25.81 1.67 15.77
CA ALA A 101 -24.49 1.26 15.27
C ALA A 101 -23.64 2.47 14.84
N LYS A 102 -24.26 3.48 14.22
CA LYS A 102 -23.57 4.74 13.88
C LYS A 102 -23.10 5.50 15.11
N ALA A 103 -23.97 5.70 16.10
CA ALA A 103 -23.62 6.39 17.34
C ALA A 103 -22.53 5.62 18.12
N ASP A 104 -22.57 4.30 18.07
CA ASP A 104 -21.56 3.43 18.67
C ASP A 104 -20.19 3.59 17.99
N LEU A 105 -20.15 3.54 16.66
CA LEU A 105 -18.95 3.80 15.87
C LEU A 105 -18.43 5.22 16.13
N GLU A 106 -19.29 6.22 16.14
CA GLU A 106 -18.93 7.63 16.36
C GLU A 106 -18.22 7.81 17.71
N ARG A 107 -18.73 7.17 18.76
CA ARG A 107 -18.11 7.18 20.09
C ARG A 107 -16.72 6.55 20.07
N GLN A 108 -16.61 5.33 19.54
CA GLN A 108 -15.33 4.61 19.50
C GLN A 108 -14.27 5.33 18.66
N VAL A 109 -14.66 5.92 17.52
CA VAL A 109 -13.76 6.73 16.69
C VAL A 109 -13.31 7.96 17.45
N SER A 110 -14.24 8.68 18.09
CA SER A 110 -13.92 9.88 18.89
C SER A 110 -12.91 9.55 19.99
N ASP A 111 -13.18 8.50 20.77
CA ASP A 111 -12.28 8.05 21.84
C ASP A 111 -10.91 7.61 21.29
N GLY A 112 -10.89 6.92 20.15
CA GLY A 112 -9.67 6.43 19.52
C GLY A 112 -8.75 7.54 18.99
N ILE A 113 -9.32 8.65 18.52
CA ILE A 113 -8.55 9.76 17.94
C ILE A 113 -8.06 10.78 18.98
N GLU A 114 -8.55 10.72 20.22
CA GLU A 114 -8.18 11.65 21.31
C GLU A 114 -6.67 11.80 21.49
N ARG A 115 -5.93 10.69 21.41
CA ARG A 115 -4.46 10.66 21.50
C ARG A 115 -3.73 11.37 20.36
N PHE A 116 -4.45 11.76 19.30
CA PHE A 116 -3.93 12.47 18.14
C PHE A 116 -4.44 13.91 18.03
N LYS A 117 -5.02 14.45 19.12
CA LYS A 117 -5.48 15.84 19.19
C LYS A 117 -4.46 16.85 18.65
N GLY A 118 -4.95 17.81 17.86
CA GLY A 118 -4.13 18.82 17.20
C GLY A 118 -3.39 18.32 15.94
N ARG A 119 -3.72 17.13 15.44
CA ARG A 119 -3.31 16.63 14.12
C ARG A 119 -4.53 16.44 13.24
N THR A 120 -4.32 16.49 11.94
CA THR A 120 -5.33 16.18 10.92
C THR A 120 -4.80 15.03 10.08
N ALA A 121 -5.61 13.98 9.92
CA ALA A 121 -5.28 12.88 9.03
C ALA A 121 -5.26 13.39 7.58
N ALA A 122 -4.21 13.05 6.84
CA ALA A 122 -4.04 13.43 5.45
C ALA A 122 -4.49 12.32 4.50
N PHE A 123 -4.35 11.06 4.92
CA PHE A 123 -4.80 9.88 4.21
C PHE A 123 -5.25 8.84 5.22
N VAL A 124 -6.32 8.10 4.89
CA VAL A 124 -6.96 7.15 5.80
C VAL A 124 -7.31 5.87 5.04
N MET A 125 -6.90 4.74 5.59
CA MET A 125 -7.30 3.42 5.10
C MET A 125 -8.15 2.74 6.15
N VAL A 126 -9.25 2.13 5.74
CA VAL A 126 -10.16 1.41 6.62
C VAL A 126 -10.18 -0.05 6.18
N PHE A 127 -9.76 -0.95 7.07
CA PHE A 127 -9.73 -2.37 6.85
C PHE A 127 -10.82 -3.03 7.68
N GLY A 128 -11.92 -3.43 7.04
CA GLY A 128 -13.04 -4.09 7.69
C GLY A 128 -12.98 -5.60 7.56
N THR A 129 -13.46 -6.31 8.58
CA THR A 129 -13.56 -7.78 8.56
C THR A 129 -14.97 -8.22 8.94
N VAL A 130 -15.58 -9.03 8.09
CA VAL A 130 -16.83 -9.75 8.34
C VAL A 130 -16.60 -11.20 7.97
N HIS A 131 -16.84 -12.11 8.92
CA HIS A 131 -16.78 -13.54 8.64
C HIS A 131 -18.14 -14.04 8.13
N GLY A 132 -18.09 -14.88 7.10
CA GLY A 132 -19.24 -15.59 6.56
C GLY A 132 -19.52 -16.89 7.31
N VAL A 133 -20.47 -17.66 6.76
CA VAL A 133 -20.78 -19.01 7.26
C VAL A 133 -19.54 -19.89 7.11
N GLY A 134 -19.15 -20.58 8.18
CA GLY A 134 -17.93 -21.40 8.21
C GLY A 134 -16.66 -20.64 8.62
N GLY A 135 -16.77 -19.38 9.04
CA GLY A 135 -15.66 -18.62 9.65
C GLY A 135 -14.66 -18.02 8.67
N ALA A 136 -14.80 -18.26 7.37
CA ALA A 136 -14.00 -17.60 6.34
C ALA A 136 -14.37 -16.11 6.21
N VAL A 137 -13.42 -15.27 5.81
CA VAL A 137 -13.68 -13.86 5.52
C VAL A 137 -14.60 -13.74 4.30
N ASP A 138 -15.72 -13.04 4.46
CA ASP A 138 -16.60 -12.64 3.37
C ASP A 138 -16.11 -11.29 2.83
N SER A 139 -15.40 -11.30 1.72
CA SER A 139 -14.79 -10.10 1.14
C SER A 139 -15.82 -9.05 0.72
N GLY A 140 -16.99 -9.46 0.24
CA GLY A 140 -18.06 -8.56 -0.18
C GLY A 140 -18.69 -7.83 1.00
N ARG A 141 -19.03 -8.56 2.07
CA ARG A 141 -19.56 -7.95 3.30
C ARG A 141 -18.51 -7.11 4.03
N SER A 142 -17.26 -7.56 4.02
CA SER A 142 -16.13 -6.83 4.60
C SER A 142 -15.88 -5.50 3.89
N ASP A 143 -15.95 -5.48 2.56
CA ASP A 143 -15.80 -4.26 1.75
C ASP A 143 -16.95 -3.27 1.98
N ALA A 144 -18.20 -3.77 2.01
CA ALA A 144 -19.37 -2.96 2.32
C ALA A 144 -19.28 -2.34 3.72
N TYR A 145 -18.84 -3.12 4.71
CA TYR A 145 -18.63 -2.66 6.07
C TYR A 145 -17.52 -1.61 6.17
N ALA A 146 -16.35 -1.86 5.58
CA ALA A 146 -15.25 -0.91 5.56
C ALA A 146 -15.63 0.41 4.87
N THR A 147 -16.38 0.33 3.78
CA THR A 147 -16.91 1.50 3.05
C THR A 147 -17.92 2.28 3.91
N ALA A 148 -18.80 1.59 4.65
CA ALA A 148 -19.74 2.23 5.56
C ALA A 148 -19.02 3.00 6.67
N VAL A 149 -17.98 2.39 7.27
CA VAL A 149 -17.12 3.05 8.27
C VAL A 149 -16.43 4.27 7.65
N ALA A 150 -15.75 4.11 6.50
CA ALA A 150 -15.03 5.18 5.81
C ALA A 150 -15.89 6.42 5.54
N ARG A 151 -17.16 6.24 5.14
CA ARG A 151 -18.10 7.33 4.87
C ARG A 151 -18.55 8.08 6.12
N LEU A 152 -18.47 7.46 7.30
CA LEU A 152 -18.88 8.07 8.56
C LEU A 152 -17.76 8.91 9.19
N LEU A 153 -16.49 8.56 8.99
CA LEU A 153 -15.36 9.24 9.65
C LEU A 153 -15.40 10.77 9.56
N PRO A 154 -15.61 11.40 8.37
CA PRO A 154 -15.63 12.85 8.27
C PRO A 154 -16.84 13.50 8.95
N ARG A 155 -17.90 12.74 9.19
CA ARG A 155 -19.09 13.21 9.93
C ARG A 155 -18.87 13.16 11.43
N THR A 156 -18.17 12.12 11.89
CA THR A 156 -17.83 11.92 13.30
C THR A 156 -16.88 12.99 13.81
N ALA A 157 -15.80 13.27 13.07
CA ALA A 157 -14.78 14.22 13.49
C ALA A 157 -14.28 15.07 12.30
N PRO A 158 -15.07 16.06 11.84
CA PRO A 158 -14.77 16.84 10.64
C PRO A 158 -13.50 17.70 10.74
N ALA A 159 -13.03 18.01 11.95
CA ALA A 159 -11.77 18.73 12.15
C ALA A 159 -10.53 17.79 12.06
N PHE A 160 -10.73 16.50 12.27
CA PHE A 160 -9.67 15.50 12.29
C PHE A 160 -9.52 14.78 10.94
N PHE A 161 -10.65 14.42 10.34
CA PHE A 161 -10.69 13.72 9.06
C PHE A 161 -10.92 14.70 7.90
N PRO A 162 -10.27 14.46 6.75
CA PRO A 162 -10.52 15.24 5.55
C PRO A 162 -11.94 14.95 5.02
N PRO A 163 -12.49 15.81 4.13
CA PRO A 163 -13.73 15.52 3.43
C PRO A 163 -13.67 14.15 2.75
N TYR A 164 -14.80 13.44 2.75
CA TYR A 164 -14.85 12.12 2.14
C TYR A 164 -14.51 12.20 0.65
N SER A 165 -13.51 11.42 0.26
CA SER A 165 -13.10 11.18 -1.11
C SER A 165 -12.46 9.81 -1.15
N GLU A 166 -12.85 8.95 -2.08
CA GLU A 166 -12.26 7.60 -2.21
C GLU A 166 -10.76 7.63 -2.52
N LYS A 167 -10.24 8.79 -2.94
CA LYS A 167 -8.81 9.02 -3.14
C LYS A 167 -8.05 9.29 -1.84
N ILE A 168 -8.75 9.61 -0.75
CA ILE A 168 -8.18 10.09 0.52
C ILE A 168 -8.58 9.17 1.68
N ILE A 169 -9.83 8.70 1.69
CA ILE A 169 -10.39 7.78 2.68
C ILE A 169 -10.96 6.60 1.91
N ARG A 170 -10.39 5.41 2.10
CA ARG A 170 -10.79 4.23 1.34
C ARG A 170 -11.02 3.01 2.23
N GLY A 171 -12.13 2.33 1.98
CA GLY A 171 -12.46 1.04 2.58
C GLY A 171 -11.80 -0.10 1.81
N TYR A 172 -11.36 -1.11 2.56
CA TYR A 172 -10.79 -2.35 2.09
C TYR A 172 -11.28 -3.49 2.99
N HIS A 173 -11.39 -4.69 2.45
CA HIS A 173 -11.53 -5.87 3.28
C HIS A 173 -10.16 -6.29 3.84
N ASP A 174 -10.13 -6.78 5.08
CA ASP A 174 -8.95 -7.42 5.65
C ASP A 174 -9.04 -8.94 5.46
N SER A 175 -8.08 -9.51 4.72
CA SER A 175 -8.02 -10.95 4.40
C SER A 175 -7.17 -11.77 5.36
N SER A 176 -6.60 -11.16 6.41
CA SER A 176 -5.67 -11.86 7.32
C SER A 176 -6.35 -12.98 8.10
N GLY A 177 -7.64 -12.85 8.41
CA GLY A 177 -8.36 -13.76 9.32
C GLY A 177 -7.96 -13.62 10.79
N ASP A 178 -6.99 -12.74 11.09
CA ASP A 178 -6.48 -12.50 12.44
C ASP A 178 -7.36 -11.52 13.24
N ILE A 179 -8.27 -10.83 12.55
CA ILE A 179 -9.15 -9.83 13.14
C ILE A 179 -10.56 -10.40 13.26
N GLY A 180 -11.20 -10.21 14.41
CA GLY A 180 -12.56 -10.68 14.65
C GLY A 180 -13.57 -10.04 13.70
N SER A 181 -14.62 -10.78 13.35
CA SER A 181 -15.76 -10.26 12.57
C SER A 181 -16.38 -9.04 13.24
N GLY A 182 -16.84 -8.06 12.45
CA GLY A 182 -17.39 -6.80 12.96
C GLY A 182 -16.33 -5.82 13.45
N THR A 183 -15.08 -6.00 13.03
CA THR A 183 -13.96 -5.13 13.43
C THR A 183 -13.46 -4.35 12.23
N ALA A 184 -13.22 -3.05 12.42
CA ALA A 184 -12.52 -2.22 11.45
C ALA A 184 -11.25 -1.64 12.05
N ARG A 185 -10.13 -1.84 11.37
CA ARG A 185 -8.85 -1.16 11.66
C ARG A 185 -8.75 0.06 10.75
N ILE A 186 -8.63 1.23 11.36
CA ILE A 186 -8.51 2.51 10.66
C ILE A 186 -7.05 2.96 10.77
N GLU A 187 -6.33 2.94 9.66
CA GLU A 187 -4.96 3.43 9.55
C GLU A 187 -4.94 4.90 9.16
N LEU A 188 -4.10 5.65 9.86
CA LEU A 188 -4.04 7.11 9.85
C LEU A 188 -2.63 7.53 9.44
N PHE A 189 -2.57 8.27 8.34
CA PHE A 189 -1.34 8.89 7.85
C PHE A 189 -1.46 10.40 7.98
N PHE A 190 -0.49 11.02 8.64
CA PHE A 190 -0.48 12.45 8.91
C PHE A 190 0.51 13.15 7.99
N LEU A 191 0.37 14.46 7.81
CA LEU A 191 1.42 15.25 7.17
C LEU A 191 2.68 15.29 8.05
N LEU A 192 3.85 15.32 7.40
CA LEU A 192 5.11 15.67 8.05
C LEU A 192 4.98 17.09 8.63
N ARG A 193 5.33 17.23 9.91
CA ARG A 193 5.62 18.53 10.54
C ARG A 193 7.05 18.93 10.26
#